data_AF-A0A2U8PPI6-F1
#
_entry.id   AF-A0A2U8PPI6-F1
#
_cell.length_a   1.000
_cell.length_b   1.000
_cell.length_c   1.000
_cell.angle_alpha   90.00
_cell.angle_beta   90.00
_cell.angle_gamma   90.00
#
_symmetry.space_group_name_H-M   'P 1'
#
loop_
_entity.id
_entity.type
_entity.pdbx_description
1 polymer ?
#
loop_
_entity_poly.entity_id
_entity_poly.type
_entity_poly.pdbx_seq_one_letter_code
_entity_poly.pdbx_strand_id
1 'polypeptide(L)'
;MVSGYILNTRGNRAGVVNGASIFDLSGKKVYDLRGNGIYRLSGELVGHTRDASGCDKRLDRDSQALLAAPGSPEPEEPENRPEPPRQPSATFAEAIRLRRIISDSPSDRPKKA
;
A
#
# COMPACT_ATOMS: atom_id res chain seq x y z
N MET A 1 27.99 -1.63 -8.30
CA MET A 1 27.15 -2.54 -7.49
C MET A 1 25.73 -2.40 -7.98
N VAL A 2 25.14 -3.49 -8.47
CA VAL A 2 23.76 -3.50 -8.92
C VAL A 2 22.89 -3.72 -7.68
N SER A 3 22.19 -2.68 -7.24
CA SER A 3 21.15 -2.81 -6.23
C SER A 3 19.82 -2.95 -6.96
N GLY A 4 19.06 -3.97 -6.63
CA GLY A 4 17.74 -4.25 -7.20
C GLY A 4 16.67 -4.27 -6.13
N TYR A 5 15.42 -4.20 -6.54
CA TYR A 5 14.30 -4.39 -5.62
C TYR A 5 13.81 -5.84 -5.69
N ILE A 6 13.33 -6.33 -4.55
CA ILE A 6 12.60 -7.58 -4.48
C ILE A 6 11.12 -7.27 -4.55
N LEU A 7 10.47 -7.76 -5.60
CA LEU A 7 9.04 -7.61 -5.80
C LEU A 7 8.31 -8.89 -5.39
N ASN A 8 7.17 -8.77 -4.70
CA ASN A 8 6.28 -9.91 -4.53
C ASN A 8 5.57 -10.22 -5.86
N THR A 9 4.81 -11.31 -5.89
CA THR A 9 4.02 -11.72 -7.08
C THR A 9 2.95 -10.70 -7.48
N ARG A 10 2.49 -9.86 -6.54
CA ARG A 10 1.57 -8.73 -6.78
C ARG A 10 2.28 -7.49 -7.34
N GLY A 11 3.61 -7.51 -7.44
CA GLY A 11 4.43 -6.37 -7.90
C GLY A 11 4.79 -5.36 -6.81
N ASN A 12 4.48 -5.63 -5.54
CA ASN A 12 4.83 -4.75 -4.43
C ASN A 12 6.28 -4.96 -3.99
N ARG A 13 6.95 -3.88 -3.62
CA ARG A 13 8.32 -3.92 -3.09
C ARG A 13 8.31 -4.57 -1.71
N ALA A 14 8.95 -5.72 -1.62
CA ALA A 14 9.07 -6.51 -0.40
C ALA A 14 10.42 -6.29 0.30
N GLY A 15 11.45 -5.84 -0.45
CA GLY A 15 12.76 -5.52 0.11
C GLY A 15 13.73 -4.99 -0.94
N VAL A 16 14.95 -4.73 -0.51
CA VAL A 16 16.04 -4.26 -1.37
C VAL A 16 17.13 -5.32 -1.37
N VAL A 17 17.60 -5.71 -2.56
CA VAL A 17 18.78 -6.56 -2.70
C VAL A 17 20.01 -5.69 -2.98
N ASN A 18 21.08 -5.95 -2.25
CA ASN A 18 22.39 -5.35 -2.49
C ASN A 18 23.44 -6.46 -2.46
N GLY A 19 23.91 -6.85 -3.65
CA GLY A 19 24.81 -7.98 -3.83
C GLY A 19 24.19 -9.29 -3.36
N ALA A 20 24.80 -9.92 -2.35
CA ALA A 20 24.35 -11.19 -1.75
C ALA A 20 23.50 -11.01 -0.49
N SER A 21 23.07 -9.79 -0.18
CA SER A 21 22.30 -9.48 1.03
C SER A 21 20.96 -8.84 0.71
N ILE A 22 19.93 -9.27 1.44
CA ILE A 22 18.58 -8.75 1.35
C ILE A 22 18.30 -7.90 2.58
N PHE A 23 17.87 -6.68 2.31
CA PHE A 23 17.50 -5.68 3.30
C PHE A 23 15.99 -5.49 3.27
N ASP A 24 15.42 -5.36 4.44
CA ASP A 24 14.05 -4.90 4.62
C ASP A 24 13.92 -3.44 4.16
N LEU A 25 12.69 -2.95 3.99
CA LEU A 25 12.39 -1.55 3.67
C LEU A 25 12.96 -0.58 4.72
N SER A 26 13.17 -1.06 5.96
CA SER A 26 13.83 -0.33 7.04
C SER A 26 15.35 -0.25 6.91
N GLY A 27 15.95 -0.89 5.89
CA GLY A 27 17.40 -0.96 5.69
C GLY A 27 18.13 -1.98 6.58
N LYS A 28 17.40 -2.82 7.32
CA LYS A 28 17.99 -3.90 8.13
C LYS A 28 18.19 -5.15 7.28
N LYS A 29 19.36 -5.77 7.37
CA LYS A 29 19.63 -7.06 6.73
C LYS A 29 18.77 -8.14 7.39
N VAL A 30 17.94 -8.80 6.61
CA VAL A 30 16.99 -9.83 7.08
C VAL A 30 17.31 -11.21 6.50
N TYR A 31 17.84 -11.26 5.28
CA TYR A 31 18.16 -12.51 4.59
C TYR A 31 19.44 -12.38 3.77
N ASP A 32 20.03 -13.53 3.45
CA ASP A 32 21.10 -13.68 2.48
C ASP A 32 20.55 -14.24 1.17
N LEU A 33 21.06 -13.75 0.05
CA LEU A 33 20.72 -14.24 -1.27
C LEU A 33 21.92 -14.96 -1.87
N ARG A 34 21.73 -16.23 -2.25
CA ARG A 34 22.75 -17.00 -2.98
C ARG A 34 22.13 -17.53 -4.28
N GLY A 35 22.48 -16.89 -5.39
CA GLY A 35 21.84 -17.14 -6.68
C GLY A 35 20.35 -16.83 -6.61
N ASN A 36 19.53 -17.88 -6.65
CA ASN A 36 18.08 -17.80 -6.56
C ASN A 36 17.52 -18.24 -5.20
N GLY A 37 18.35 -18.76 -4.29
CA GLY A 37 17.93 -19.15 -2.95
C GLY A 37 17.97 -18.00 -1.94
N ILE A 38 16.92 -17.88 -1.14
CA ILE A 38 16.80 -16.96 -0.01
C ILE A 38 17.13 -17.72 1.26
N TYR A 39 18.14 -17.27 1.97
CA TYR A 39 18.63 -17.88 3.20
C TYR A 39 18.41 -16.97 4.39
N ARG A 40 18.04 -17.52 5.54
CA ARG A 40 18.11 -16.80 6.81
C ARG A 40 19.56 -16.46 7.14
N LEU A 41 19.74 -15.51 8.05
CA LEU A 41 21.06 -15.20 8.64
C LEU A 41 21.68 -16.42 9.35
N SER A 42 20.87 -17.40 9.73
CA SER A 42 21.32 -18.71 10.25
C SER A 42 21.89 -19.63 9.18
N GLY A 43 21.70 -19.33 7.89
CA GLY A 43 22.07 -20.19 6.76
C GLY A 43 20.98 -21.17 6.31
N GLU A 44 19.79 -21.12 6.91
CA GLU A 44 18.64 -21.96 6.53
C GLU A 44 18.00 -21.44 5.23
N LEU A 45 17.80 -22.32 4.24
CA LEU A 45 17.06 -22.00 3.01
C LEU A 45 15.58 -21.87 3.33
N VAL A 46 15.03 -20.68 3.13
CA VAL A 46 13.61 -20.39 3.43
C VAL A 46 12.77 -20.13 2.21
N GLY A 47 13.39 -19.88 1.06
CA GLY A 47 12.64 -19.59 -0.14
C GLY A 47 13.49 -19.44 -1.38
N HIS A 48 12.80 -19.13 -2.47
CA HIS A 48 13.39 -18.92 -3.78
C HIS A 48 12.93 -17.60 -4.38
N THR A 49 13.82 -17.00 -5.15
CA THR A 49 13.53 -15.89 -6.04
C THR A 49 13.54 -16.39 -7.48
N ARG A 50 12.67 -15.81 -8.30
CA ARG A 50 12.78 -15.87 -9.75
C ARG A 50 13.51 -14.65 -10.24
N ASP A 51 14.38 -14.85 -11.22
CA ASP A 51 14.98 -13.76 -11.96
C ASP A 51 13.86 -13.04 -12.72
N ALA A 52 13.66 -11.76 -12.43
CA ALA A 52 12.81 -10.90 -13.23
C ALA A 52 13.68 -10.19 -14.28
N SER A 53 13.04 -9.60 -15.29
CA SER A 53 13.76 -8.87 -16.33
C SER A 53 14.59 -7.73 -15.73
N GLY A 54 15.92 -7.84 -15.81
CA GLY A 54 16.86 -6.81 -15.36
C GLY A 54 17.52 -7.13 -14.00
N CYS A 55 17.65 -6.10 -13.17
CA CYS A 55 18.36 -6.16 -11.88
C CYS A 55 17.43 -6.55 -10.71
N ASP A 56 16.12 -6.54 -10.94
CA ASP A 56 15.09 -6.80 -9.95
C ASP A 56 14.81 -8.30 -9.82
N LYS A 57 14.50 -8.75 -8.61
CA LYS A 57 14.16 -10.15 -8.33
C LYS A 57 12.70 -10.27 -7.88
N ARG A 58 12.05 -11.36 -8.26
CA ARG A 58 10.68 -11.65 -7.85
C ARG A 58 10.66 -12.78 -6.84
N LEU A 59 9.88 -12.64 -5.78
CA LEU A 59 9.63 -13.76 -4.87
C LEU A 59 8.84 -14.85 -5.57
N ASP A 60 9.22 -16.09 -5.34
CA ASP A 60 8.41 -17.21 -5.77
C ASP A 60 7.11 -17.30 -4.96
N ARG A 61 6.11 -18.03 -5.47
CA ARG A 61 4.78 -18.13 -4.85
C ARG A 61 4.86 -18.59 -3.40
N ASP A 62 5.73 -19.54 -3.12
CA ASP A 62 5.88 -20.15 -1.79
C ASP A 62 6.69 -19.26 -0.83
N SER A 63 7.45 -18.31 -1.40
CA SER A 63 8.35 -17.41 -0.66
C SER A 63 7.73 -16.04 -0.40
N GLN A 64 6.46 -15.83 -0.77
CA GLN A 64 5.76 -14.57 -0.56
C GLN A 64 5.66 -14.17 0.92
N ALA A 65 5.56 -15.15 1.82
CA ALA A 65 5.42 -14.91 3.26
C ALA A 65 6.71 -14.41 3.94
N LEU A 66 7.88 -14.53 3.30
CA LEU A 66 9.18 -14.21 3.93
C LEU A 66 9.46 -12.72 4.07
N LEU A 67 8.97 -11.94 3.10
CA LEU A 67 9.06 -10.48 3.05
C LEU A 67 7.66 -9.85 2.97
N ALA A 68 6.60 -10.66 3.14
CA ALA A 68 5.32 -10.09 3.54
C ALA A 68 5.56 -9.47 4.90
N ALA A 69 5.61 -8.14 4.94
CA ALA A 69 5.58 -7.41 6.19
C ALA A 69 4.49 -8.06 7.08
N PRO A 70 4.81 -8.56 8.28
CA PRO A 70 3.79 -8.83 9.28
C PRO A 70 3.20 -7.45 9.61
N GLY A 71 2.14 -7.06 8.90
CA GLY A 71 1.65 -5.69 8.91
C GLY A 71 1.53 -5.03 7.53
N SER A 72 0.98 -5.72 6.53
CA SER A 72 -0.32 -5.18 6.17
C SER A 72 -1.26 -5.75 7.23
N PRO A 73 -1.92 -4.95 8.09
CA PRO A 73 -3.24 -5.41 8.48
C PRO A 73 -3.94 -5.80 7.17
N GLU A 74 -4.90 -6.71 7.22
CA GLU A 74 -5.97 -6.63 6.24
C GLU A 74 -6.28 -5.12 6.02
N PRO A 75 -6.71 -4.67 4.84
CA PRO A 75 -7.72 -3.64 4.93
C PRO A 75 -8.81 -4.31 5.77
N GLU A 76 -8.70 -4.21 7.09
CA GLU A 76 -9.74 -4.57 8.02
C GLU A 76 -10.91 -3.84 7.39
N GLU A 77 -11.91 -4.60 6.96
CA GLU A 77 -13.24 -4.04 6.84
C GLU A 77 -13.37 -3.10 8.04
N PRO A 78 -13.67 -1.81 7.84
CA PRO A 78 -13.68 -0.86 8.94
C PRO A 78 -14.91 -1.16 9.79
N GLU A 79 -14.85 -2.24 10.55
CA GLU A 79 -15.82 -2.60 11.56
C GLU A 79 -15.43 -1.80 12.82
N ASN A 80 -16.13 -0.68 13.01
CA ASN A 80 -16.27 0.04 14.27
C ASN A 80 -15.10 0.89 14.80
N ARG A 81 -14.40 1.63 13.95
CA ARG A 81 -13.90 2.95 14.39
C ARG A 81 -15.02 3.96 14.11
N PRO A 82 -15.57 4.70 15.10
CA PRO A 82 -16.36 5.88 14.76
C PRO A 82 -15.40 6.83 14.05
N GLU A 83 -15.50 6.88 12.72
CA GLU A 83 -14.88 7.94 11.93
C GLU A 83 -15.27 9.25 12.63
N PRO A 84 -14.32 10.15 12.99
CA PRO A 84 -14.74 11.50 13.33
C PRO A 84 -15.57 11.97 12.14
N PRO A 85 -16.84 12.39 12.36
CA PRO A 85 -17.74 12.67 11.27
C PRO A 85 -16.99 13.60 10.33
N ARG A 86 -16.81 13.18 9.06
CA ARG A 86 -16.09 13.97 8.05
C ARG A 86 -16.71 15.35 8.07
N GLN A 87 -16.08 16.27 8.79
CA GLN A 87 -16.55 17.63 8.87
C GLN A 87 -16.19 18.21 7.51
N PRO A 88 -17.19 18.64 6.73
CA PRO A 88 -16.89 19.31 5.48
C PRO A 88 -15.99 20.50 5.79
N SER A 89 -14.95 20.69 4.97
CA SER A 89 -14.12 21.89 5.06
C SER A 89 -15.02 23.13 5.11
N ALA A 90 -14.58 24.20 5.79
CA ALA A 90 -15.38 25.41 5.97
C ALA A 90 -16.01 25.90 4.65
N THR A 91 -15.27 25.75 3.55
CA THR A 91 -15.68 26.05 2.18
C THR A 91 -16.86 25.19 1.69
N PHE A 92 -16.90 23.90 2.01
CA PHE A 92 -17.99 23.01 1.60
C PHE A 92 -19.23 23.20 2.48
N ALA A 93 -19.07 23.49 3.78
CA ALA A 93 -20.17 23.86 4.64
C ALA A 93 -20.86 25.16 4.18
N GLU A 94 -20.07 26.13 3.71
CA GLU A 94 -20.56 27.39 3.14
C GLU A 94 -21.32 27.15 1.82
N ALA A 95 -20.81 26.27 0.94
CA ALA A 95 -21.50 25.89 -0.29
C ALA A 95 -22.86 25.21 -0.05
N ILE A 96 -22.97 24.35 0.97
CA ILE A 96 -24.26 23.75 1.37
C ILE A 96 -25.23 24.82 1.87
N ARG A 97 -24.77 25.76 2.70
CA ARG A 97 -25.60 26.86 3.20
C ARG A 97 -26.11 27.74 2.07
N LEU A 98 -25.26 28.08 1.11
CA LEU A 98 -25.65 28.83 -0.10
C LEU A 98 -26.73 28.11 -0.90
N ARG A 99 -26.59 26.79 -1.09
CA ARG A 99 -27.57 26.01 -1.87
C ARG A 99 -28.93 25.92 -1.17
N ARG A 100 -28.98 25.88 0.16
CA ARG A 100 -30.24 25.89 0.92
C ARG A 100 -30.96 27.23 0.82
N ILE A 101 -30.24 28.34 0.88
CA ILE A 101 -30.82 29.70 0.76
C ILE A 101 -31.50 29.90 -0.60
N ILE A 102 -30.92 29.36 -1.67
CA ILE A 102 -31.50 29.47 -3.02
C ILE A 102 -32.78 28.62 -3.15
N SER A 103 -32.87 27.48 -2.45
CA SER A 103 -34.04 26.60 -2.47
C SER A 103 -35.22 27.08 -1.61
N ASP A 104 -34.97 27.86 -0.54
CA ASP A 104 -36.00 28.44 0.32
C ASP A 104 -36.51 29.82 -0.17
N SER A 105 -36.09 30.26 -1.36
CA SER A 105 -36.70 31.43 -2.00
C SER A 105 -38.12 31.04 -2.46
N PRO A 106 -39.18 31.71 -2.00
CA PRO A 106 -40.54 31.41 -2.46
C PRO A 106 -40.56 31.57 -3.98
N SER A 107 -40.91 30.47 -4.66
CA SER A 107 -41.25 30.46 -6.07
C SER A 107 -42.26 31.57 -6.32
N ASP A 108 -41.80 32.66 -6.93
CA ASP A 108 -42.68 33.67 -7.48
C ASP A 108 -43.38 33.03 -8.68
N ARG A 109 -44.51 32.38 -8.42
CA ARG A 109 -45.44 31.94 -9.46
C ARG A 109 -45.94 33.20 -10.15
N PRO A 110 -45.80 33.36 -11.47
CA PRO A 110 -46.54 34.40 -12.15
C PRO A 110 -48.04 34.05 -12.07
N LYS A 111 -48.82 34.92 -11.44
CA LYS A 111 -50.28 34.94 -11.61
C LYS A 111 -50.55 35.22 -13.10
N LYS A 112 -51.02 34.22 -13.84
CA LYS A 112 -51.66 34.46 -15.13
C LYS A 112 -53.02 35.10 -14.86
N ALA A 113 -53.19 36.30 -15.43
CA ALA A 113 -54.47 37.00 -15.57
C ALA A 113 -55.42 36.22 -16.47
#